data_AF-A0A661T5L6-F1
#
_entry.id   AF-A0A661T5L6-F1
#
_cell.length_a   1.000
_cell.length_b   1.000
_cell.length_c   1.000
_cell.angle_alpha   90.00
_cell.angle_beta   90.00
_cell.angle_gamma   90.00
#
_symmetry.space_group_name_H-M   'P 1'
#
loop_
_entity.id
_entity.type
_entity.pdbx_description
1 polymer ?
#
loop_
_entity_poly.entity_id
_entity_poly.type
_entity_poly.pdbx_seq_one_letter_code
_entity_poly.pdbx_strand_id
1 'polypeptide(L)'
;MTIRIYNTLGKRKQVFETIEPGKVRMYVCGPTVYDSCHIGHARSVVVFDVIVRYLEASGYSVKYVRNFTDVDDKIINRANETGLDCSEIAEKYIAEFYTDMDALNVRRATIEPRATEHITDIIRIIELLMDRDVAYRIENDVYFAVEKFDEYGKLSGRRLEDMEAGARVDVDERKHSPFDFALWKGARPGEPSWDSPWGPGRPGWHIECSAMSSALLGETIDIHGGGKDLIFPHHENEIAQSEAAFAKPFVKYWIHNGFINIDHEKMSKSLGNFMMIKDIIKTCHP
;
A
#
# COMPACT_ATOMS: atom_id res chain seq x y z
N MET A 1 -27.14 -15.22 -7.68
CA MET A 1 -26.40 -15.90 -6.59
C MET A 1 -25.82 -14.85 -5.69
N THR A 2 -25.84 -15.05 -4.37
CA THR A 2 -25.27 -14.10 -3.40
C THR A 2 -23.75 -14.21 -3.37
N ILE A 3 -23.03 -13.12 -3.66
CA ILE A 3 -21.57 -13.08 -3.61
C ILE A 3 -21.10 -13.18 -2.15
N ARG A 4 -20.07 -14.00 -1.91
CA ARG A 4 -19.42 -14.11 -0.60
C ARG A 4 -17.92 -13.91 -0.74
N ILE A 5 -17.35 -13.04 0.09
CA ILE A 5 -15.93 -12.69 0.08
C ILE A 5 -15.30 -13.15 1.39
N TYR A 6 -14.10 -13.74 1.33
CA TYR A 6 -13.31 -14.00 2.52
C TYR A 6 -12.71 -12.69 3.02
N ASN A 7 -13.15 -12.23 4.19
CA ASN A 7 -12.64 -11.01 4.81
C ASN A 7 -11.50 -11.37 5.74
N THR A 8 -10.30 -10.86 5.51
CA THR A 8 -9.13 -11.11 6.36
C THR A 8 -9.38 -10.68 7.80
N LEU A 9 -10.01 -9.52 8.01
CA LEU A 9 -10.35 -9.02 9.35
C LEU A 9 -11.31 -9.97 10.08
N GLY A 10 -12.35 -10.46 9.38
CA GLY A 10 -13.33 -11.38 9.96
C GLY A 10 -12.93 -12.87 9.95
N LYS A 11 -11.80 -13.22 9.31
CA LYS A 11 -11.27 -14.58 9.08
C LYS A 11 -12.30 -15.59 8.54
N ARG A 12 -13.32 -15.12 7.82
CA ARG A 12 -14.42 -15.95 7.30
C ARG A 12 -15.01 -15.39 6.01
N LYS A 13 -15.70 -16.25 5.25
CA LYS A 13 -16.52 -15.82 4.12
C LYS A 13 -17.79 -15.13 4.60
N GLN A 14 -17.93 -13.84 4.30
CA GLN A 14 -19.09 -13.01 4.62
C GLN A 14 -19.90 -12.74 3.36
N VAL A 15 -21.20 -12.44 3.51
CA VAL A 15 -22.00 -11.92 2.40
C VAL A 15 -21.44 -10.57 1.99
N PHE A 16 -21.25 -10.36 0.69
CA PHE A 16 -20.77 -9.09 0.17
C PHE A 16 -21.91 -8.10 0.05
N GLU A 17 -21.81 -7.00 0.78
CA GLU A 17 -22.78 -5.91 0.80
C GLU A 17 -22.01 -4.60 0.69
N THR A 18 -22.41 -3.73 -0.22
CA THR A 18 -21.74 -2.45 -0.40
C THR A 18 -22.24 -1.39 0.58
N ILE A 19 -21.40 -0.39 0.85
CA ILE A 19 -21.75 0.81 1.63
C ILE A 19 -22.88 1.57 0.93
N GLU A 20 -22.76 1.71 -0.39
CA GLU A 20 -23.78 2.28 -1.25
C GLU A 20 -24.33 1.18 -2.18
N PRO A 21 -25.64 0.86 -2.15
CA PRO A 21 -26.20 -0.24 -2.93
C PRO A 21 -25.79 -0.21 -4.41
N GLY A 22 -25.19 -1.31 -4.88
CA GLY A 22 -24.76 -1.46 -6.27
C GLY A 22 -23.44 -0.75 -6.66
N LYS A 23 -22.81 0.02 -5.76
CA LYS A 23 -21.52 0.68 -6.02
C LYS A 23 -20.41 0.12 -5.14
N VAL A 24 -19.25 -0.16 -5.74
CA VAL A 24 -18.08 -0.71 -5.03
C VAL A 24 -16.95 0.31 -5.10
N ARG A 25 -16.47 0.73 -3.93
CA ARG A 25 -15.27 1.55 -3.75
C ARG A 25 -14.12 0.62 -3.37
N MET A 26 -13.21 0.40 -4.32
CA MET A 26 -12.15 -0.58 -4.18
C MET A 26 -10.78 0.07 -4.32
N TYR A 27 -9.94 -0.10 -3.31
CA TYR A 27 -8.53 0.30 -3.34
C TYR A 27 -7.63 -0.94 -3.30
N VAL A 28 -6.56 -0.98 -4.09
CA VAL A 28 -5.55 -2.03 -4.03
C VAL A 28 -4.17 -1.39 -4.06
N CYS A 29 -3.32 -1.70 -3.09
CA CYS A 29 -1.95 -1.20 -3.07
C CYS A 29 -1.19 -1.66 -4.32
N GLY A 30 -0.68 -0.69 -5.08
CA GLY A 30 0.12 -0.95 -6.27
C GLY A 30 1.61 -1.05 -5.98
N PRO A 31 2.45 -1.07 -7.04
CA PRO A 31 3.88 -1.30 -6.89
C PRO A 31 4.64 -0.03 -6.49
N THR A 32 5.78 -0.24 -5.83
CA THR A 32 6.87 0.75 -5.79
C THR A 32 7.62 0.70 -7.11
N VAL A 33 7.70 1.82 -7.83
CA VAL A 33 8.20 1.87 -9.22
C VAL A 33 9.71 2.13 -9.29
N TYR A 34 10.48 1.18 -8.75
CA TYR A 34 11.95 1.25 -8.71
C TYR A 34 12.65 0.16 -9.56
N ASP A 35 11.89 -0.82 -10.07
CA ASP A 35 12.42 -1.97 -10.82
C ASP A 35 11.35 -2.63 -11.69
N SER A 36 11.75 -3.48 -12.65
CA SER A 36 10.81 -4.22 -13.51
C SER A 36 9.92 -5.17 -12.70
N CYS A 37 8.73 -5.50 -13.22
CA CYS A 37 7.79 -6.36 -12.52
C CYS A 37 8.11 -7.85 -12.62
N HIS A 38 7.94 -8.54 -11.49
CA HIS A 38 8.04 -10.00 -11.38
C HIS A 38 6.66 -10.66 -11.23
N ILE A 39 6.59 -11.99 -11.32
CA ILE A 39 5.30 -12.72 -11.24
C ILE A 39 4.51 -12.38 -9.97
N GLY A 40 5.19 -12.14 -8.84
CA GLY A 40 4.53 -11.68 -7.61
C GLY A 40 3.59 -10.49 -7.82
N HIS A 41 4.03 -9.49 -8.60
CA HIS A 41 3.21 -8.33 -8.96
C HIS A 41 2.07 -8.75 -9.90
N ALA A 42 2.36 -9.56 -10.93
CA ALA A 42 1.34 -10.08 -11.83
C ALA A 42 0.22 -10.80 -11.07
N ARG A 43 0.55 -11.65 -10.09
CA ARG A 43 -0.46 -12.38 -9.31
C ARG A 43 -1.38 -11.44 -8.55
N SER A 44 -0.84 -10.42 -7.89
CA SER A 44 -1.67 -9.42 -7.19
C SER A 44 -2.61 -8.76 -8.19
N VAL A 45 -2.04 -8.17 -9.25
CA VAL A 45 -2.81 -7.38 -10.21
C VAL A 45 -3.87 -8.21 -10.95
N VAL A 46 -3.53 -9.42 -11.41
CA VAL A 46 -4.47 -10.31 -12.11
C VAL A 46 -5.60 -10.76 -11.19
N VAL A 47 -5.31 -11.09 -9.92
CA VAL A 47 -6.36 -11.48 -8.97
C VAL A 47 -7.38 -10.36 -8.78
N PHE A 48 -6.92 -9.12 -8.64
CA PHE A 48 -7.82 -7.99 -8.47
C PHE A 48 -8.52 -7.57 -9.77
N ASP A 49 -7.89 -7.72 -10.94
CA ASP A 49 -8.56 -7.57 -12.24
C ASP A 49 -9.73 -8.58 -12.38
N VAL A 50 -9.52 -9.84 -12.00
CA VAL A 50 -10.60 -10.86 -11.99
C VAL A 50 -11.72 -10.47 -11.04
N ILE A 51 -11.41 -9.97 -9.84
CA ILE A 51 -12.41 -9.50 -8.86
C ILE A 51 -13.24 -8.36 -9.45
N VAL A 52 -12.59 -7.33 -10.00
CA VAL A 52 -13.26 -6.17 -10.61
C VAL A 52 -14.18 -6.63 -11.73
N ARG A 53 -13.67 -7.41 -12.69
CA ARG A 53 -14.46 -7.94 -13.82
C ARG A 53 -15.65 -8.76 -13.35
N TYR A 54 -15.48 -9.57 -12.32
CA TYR A 54 -16.56 -10.40 -11.79
C TYR A 54 -17.64 -9.55 -11.11
N LEU A 55 -17.26 -8.52 -10.36
CA LEU A 55 -18.20 -7.59 -9.73
C LEU A 55 -18.98 -6.79 -10.79
N GLU A 56 -18.29 -6.28 -11.82
CA GLU A 56 -18.93 -5.60 -12.96
C GLU A 56 -19.92 -6.53 -13.69
N ALA A 57 -19.49 -7.76 -14.01
CA ALA A 57 -20.36 -8.76 -14.64
C ALA A 57 -21.54 -9.17 -13.75
N SER A 58 -21.43 -8.99 -12.43
CA SER A 58 -22.49 -9.24 -11.46
C SER A 58 -23.42 -8.03 -11.26
N GLY A 59 -23.23 -6.94 -12.01
CA GLY A 59 -24.11 -5.77 -12.01
C GLY A 59 -23.68 -4.63 -11.07
N TYR A 60 -22.48 -4.70 -10.48
CA TYR A 60 -21.95 -3.60 -9.67
C TYR A 60 -21.27 -2.53 -10.54
N SER A 61 -21.39 -1.27 -10.12
CA SER A 61 -20.52 -0.20 -10.60
C SER A 61 -19.28 -0.14 -9.72
N VAL A 62 -18.11 -0.45 -10.28
CA VAL A 62 -16.85 -0.54 -9.53
C VAL A 62 -15.99 0.69 -9.80
N LYS A 63 -15.65 1.45 -8.76
CA LYS A 63 -14.59 2.46 -8.79
C LYS A 63 -13.33 1.83 -8.18
N TYR A 64 -12.44 1.38 -9.06
CA TYR A 64 -11.19 0.70 -8.71
C TYR A 64 -10.02 1.68 -8.74
N VAL A 65 -9.33 1.83 -7.60
CA VAL A 65 -8.14 2.66 -7.45
C VAL A 65 -6.93 1.78 -7.15
N ARG A 66 -5.82 2.02 -7.85
CA ARG A 66 -4.52 1.39 -7.58
C ARG A 66 -3.41 2.42 -7.68
N ASN A 67 -2.72 2.70 -6.58
CA ASN A 67 -1.66 3.71 -6.61
C ASN A 67 -0.37 3.24 -7.28
N PHE A 68 0.51 4.19 -7.58
CA PHE A 68 1.94 3.98 -7.73
C PHE A 68 2.66 4.66 -6.57
N THR A 69 3.51 3.92 -5.86
CA THR A 69 4.46 4.52 -4.92
C THR A 69 5.67 4.96 -5.73
N ASP A 70 5.72 6.26 -6.04
CA ASP A 70 6.71 6.92 -6.90
C ASP A 70 7.72 7.77 -6.11
N VAL A 71 7.66 7.73 -4.78
CA VAL A 71 8.69 8.20 -3.86
C VAL A 71 8.87 7.18 -2.74
N ASP A 72 10.06 6.61 -2.60
CA ASP A 72 10.41 5.66 -1.54
C ASP A 72 11.94 5.55 -1.42
N ASP A 73 12.44 5.03 -0.30
CA ASP A 73 13.86 4.76 -0.09
C ASP A 73 14.45 3.91 -1.24
N LYS A 74 13.70 2.95 -1.79
CA LYS A 74 14.14 2.12 -2.92
C LYS A 74 14.30 2.89 -4.22
N ILE A 75 13.43 3.88 -4.47
CA ILE A 75 13.50 4.73 -5.66
C ILE A 75 14.70 5.67 -5.56
N ILE A 76 14.89 6.28 -4.38
CA ILE A 76 16.04 7.13 -4.08
C ILE A 76 17.35 6.35 -4.25
N ASN A 77 17.43 5.13 -3.70
CA ASN A 77 18.61 4.29 -3.85
C ASN A 77 18.88 3.94 -5.32
N ARG A 78 17.85 3.59 -6.08
CA ARG A 78 17.99 3.29 -7.53
C ARG A 78 18.39 4.53 -8.33
N ALA A 79 17.86 5.70 -8.00
CA ALA A 79 18.25 6.98 -8.60
C ALA A 79 19.75 7.24 -8.37
N ASN A 80 20.22 7.08 -7.13
CA ASN A 80 21.64 7.21 -6.77
C ASN A 80 22.54 6.19 -7.49
N GLU A 81 22.10 4.93 -7.64
CA GLU A 81 22.83 3.87 -8.35
C GLU A 81 22.99 4.16 -9.86
N THR A 82 21.99 4.81 -10.46
CA THR A 82 21.91 5.01 -11.92
C THR A 82 22.30 6.41 -12.38
N GLY A 83 22.37 7.38 -11.46
CA GLY A 83 22.57 8.79 -11.77
C GLY A 83 21.37 9.45 -12.45
N LEU A 84 20.18 8.84 -12.38
CA LEU A 84 18.93 9.38 -12.91
C LEU A 84 18.10 10.02 -11.80
N ASP A 85 17.18 10.91 -12.17
CA ASP A 85 16.24 11.49 -11.20
C ASP A 85 15.18 10.46 -10.74
N CYS A 86 14.67 10.62 -9.52
CA CYS A 86 13.63 9.74 -8.98
C CYS A 86 12.37 9.69 -9.86
N SER A 87 12.00 10.82 -10.46
CA SER A 87 10.87 10.92 -11.40
C SER A 87 11.14 10.14 -12.68
N GLU A 88 12.36 10.19 -13.24
CA GLU A 88 12.72 9.42 -14.42
C GLU A 88 12.70 7.91 -14.15
N ILE A 89 13.17 7.49 -12.97
CA ILE A 89 13.07 6.10 -12.50
C ILE A 89 11.60 5.67 -12.42
N ALA A 90 10.75 6.48 -11.76
CA ALA A 90 9.34 6.19 -11.61
C ALA A 90 8.64 6.07 -12.97
N GLU A 91 8.81 7.05 -13.87
CA GLU A 91 8.17 7.05 -15.20
C GLU A 91 8.58 5.84 -16.03
N LYS A 92 9.87 5.49 -16.02
CA LYS A 92 10.38 4.32 -16.73
C LYS A 92 9.67 3.05 -16.25
N TYR A 93 9.61 2.82 -14.94
CA TYR A 93 9.05 1.58 -14.40
C TYR A 93 7.51 1.57 -14.40
N ILE A 94 6.85 2.73 -14.40
CA ILE A 94 5.41 2.85 -14.69
C ILE A 94 5.13 2.40 -16.14
N ALA A 95 5.92 2.86 -17.11
CA ALA A 95 5.77 2.46 -18.51
C ALA A 95 6.04 0.95 -18.71
N GLU A 96 7.07 0.40 -18.06
CA GLU A 96 7.33 -1.04 -18.06
C GLU A 96 6.18 -1.82 -17.40
N PHE A 97 5.65 -1.34 -16.27
CA PHE A 97 4.50 -1.94 -15.60
C PHE A 97 3.30 -2.02 -16.54
N TYR A 98 2.98 -0.95 -17.27
CA TYR A 98 1.89 -0.97 -18.23
C TYR A 98 2.11 -1.96 -19.37
N THR A 99 3.34 -2.02 -19.91
CA THR A 99 3.71 -3.00 -20.94
C THR A 99 3.48 -4.43 -20.46
N ASP A 100 3.95 -4.75 -19.24
CA ASP A 100 3.79 -6.07 -18.64
C ASP A 100 2.31 -6.40 -18.37
N MET A 101 1.53 -5.44 -17.85
CA MET A 101 0.11 -5.66 -17.55
C MET A 101 -0.73 -5.80 -18.82
N ASP A 102 -0.40 -5.06 -19.88
CA ASP A 102 -1.07 -5.20 -21.19
C ASP A 102 -0.82 -6.56 -21.81
N ALA A 103 0.42 -7.06 -21.73
CA ALA A 103 0.75 -8.40 -22.19
C ALA A 103 -0.10 -9.47 -21.48
N LEU A 104 -0.44 -9.26 -20.20
CA LEU A 104 -1.29 -10.13 -19.39
C LEU A 104 -2.80 -9.84 -19.52
N ASN A 105 -3.21 -8.96 -20.43
CA ASN A 105 -4.61 -8.56 -20.65
C ASN A 105 -5.29 -8.01 -19.38
N VAL A 106 -4.53 -7.36 -18.50
CA VAL A 106 -5.04 -6.69 -17.30
C VAL A 106 -5.65 -5.34 -17.68
N ARG A 107 -6.85 -5.02 -17.18
CA ARG A 107 -7.43 -3.68 -17.37
C ARG A 107 -6.72 -2.66 -16.49
N ARG A 108 -6.68 -1.42 -16.97
CA ARG A 108 -6.31 -0.27 -16.14
C ARG A 108 -7.30 -0.12 -14.98
N ALA A 109 -6.81 0.37 -13.85
CA ALA A 109 -7.71 0.78 -12.77
C ALA A 109 -8.52 2.01 -13.21
N THR A 110 -9.62 2.31 -12.52
CA THR A 110 -10.41 3.53 -12.77
C THR A 110 -9.57 4.77 -12.51
N ILE A 111 -8.71 4.75 -11.48
CA ILE A 111 -7.78 5.82 -11.14
C ILE A 111 -6.46 5.21 -10.66
N GLU A 112 -5.34 5.76 -11.12
CA GLU A 112 -4.00 5.32 -10.75
C GLU A 112 -3.18 6.47 -10.15
N PRO A 113 -3.44 6.87 -8.89
CA PRO A 113 -2.80 8.04 -8.29
C PRO A 113 -1.32 7.78 -7.96
N ARG A 114 -0.53 8.86 -7.98
CA ARG A 114 0.87 8.84 -7.55
C ARG A 114 1.01 9.47 -6.18
N ALA A 115 1.89 8.92 -5.33
CA ALA A 115 2.11 9.48 -4.00
C ALA A 115 2.58 10.94 -4.05
N THR A 116 3.44 11.28 -5.02
CA THR A 116 3.95 12.66 -5.21
C THR A 116 2.87 13.67 -5.61
N GLU A 117 1.72 13.23 -6.12
CA GLU A 117 0.58 14.09 -6.51
C GLU A 117 -0.38 14.36 -5.34
N HIS A 118 -0.22 13.63 -4.22
CA HIS A 118 -1.12 13.64 -3.06
C HIS A 118 -0.45 14.12 -1.77
N ILE A 119 0.66 14.87 -1.87
CA ILE A 119 1.40 15.40 -0.71
C ILE A 119 0.51 16.24 0.20
N THR A 120 -0.37 17.07 -0.35
CA THR A 120 -1.32 17.88 0.44
C THR A 120 -2.30 17.01 1.23
N ASP A 121 -2.81 15.92 0.64
CA ASP A 121 -3.71 14.99 1.32
C ASP A 121 -2.98 14.24 2.44
N ILE A 122 -1.70 13.88 2.21
CA ILE A 122 -0.84 13.24 3.20
C ILE A 122 -0.61 14.17 4.39
N ILE A 123 -0.18 15.41 4.14
CA ILE A 123 0.04 16.41 5.20
C ILE A 123 -1.23 16.59 6.02
N ARG A 124 -2.40 16.69 5.37
CA ARG A 124 -3.69 16.83 6.04
C ARG A 124 -4.00 15.66 6.98
N ILE A 125 -3.77 14.41 6.58
CA ILE A 125 -3.99 13.27 7.49
C ILE A 125 -3.03 13.34 8.68
N ILE A 126 -1.77 13.68 8.44
CA ILE A 126 -0.78 13.77 9.53
C ILE A 126 -1.17 14.88 10.51
N GLU A 127 -1.64 16.04 10.04
CA GLU A 127 -2.18 17.10 10.90
C GLU A 127 -3.35 16.59 11.76
N LEU A 128 -4.31 15.86 11.18
CA LEU A 128 -5.41 15.25 11.93
C LEU A 128 -4.93 14.25 13.00
N LEU A 129 -3.88 13.48 12.70
CA LEU A 129 -3.29 12.55 13.64
C LEU A 129 -2.56 13.27 14.79
N MET A 130 -1.88 14.39 14.48
CA MET A 130 -1.25 15.26 15.48
C MET A 130 -2.30 15.91 16.40
N ASP A 131 -3.39 16.44 15.84
CA ASP A 131 -4.49 17.07 16.59
C ASP A 131 -5.18 16.09 17.55
N ARG A 132 -5.16 14.80 17.22
CA ARG A 132 -5.73 13.71 18.03
C ARG A 132 -4.72 13.10 19.01
N ASP A 133 -3.53 13.67 19.10
CA ASP A 133 -2.45 13.21 19.97
C ASP A 133 -2.03 11.75 19.69
N VAL A 134 -2.23 11.23 18.48
CA VAL A 134 -1.81 9.88 18.04
C VAL A 134 -0.59 9.90 17.11
N ALA A 135 -0.05 11.09 16.84
CA ALA A 135 1.22 11.30 16.17
C ALA A 135 2.07 12.29 16.97
N TYR A 136 3.39 12.20 16.80
CA TYR A 136 4.32 13.10 17.46
C TYR A 136 5.53 13.38 16.56
N ARG A 137 6.18 14.52 16.81
CA ARG A 137 7.31 15.02 16.04
C ARG A 137 8.62 14.80 16.79
N ILE A 138 9.66 14.38 16.07
CA ILE A 138 11.06 14.43 16.51
C ILE A 138 11.84 15.17 15.43
N GLU A 139 12.42 16.33 15.75
CA GLU A 139 13.14 17.17 14.77
C GLU A 139 12.30 17.47 13.53
N ASN A 140 12.55 16.88 12.36
CA ASN A 140 11.73 17.04 11.15
C ASN A 140 10.97 15.76 10.78
N ASP A 141 11.11 14.70 11.57
CA ASP A 141 10.38 13.45 11.41
C ASP A 141 9.05 13.52 12.18
N VAL A 142 8.02 12.86 11.66
CA VAL A 142 6.74 12.65 12.34
C VAL A 142 6.43 11.17 12.38
N TYR A 143 6.08 10.67 13.56
CA TYR A 143 5.81 9.26 13.82
C TYR A 143 4.38 9.07 14.32
N PHE A 144 3.80 7.92 13.99
CA PHE A 144 2.56 7.44 14.59
C PHE A 144 2.88 6.75 15.91
N ALA A 145 2.19 7.13 16.98
CA ALA A 145 2.31 6.51 18.30
C ALA A 145 1.42 5.27 18.38
N VAL A 146 2.00 4.10 18.11
CA VAL A 146 1.25 2.84 17.98
C VAL A 146 0.50 2.47 19.26
N GLU A 147 1.11 2.73 20.42
CA GLU A 147 0.52 2.45 21.74
C GLU A 147 -0.73 3.28 22.05
N LYS A 148 -0.97 4.38 21.31
CA LYS A 148 -2.18 5.20 21.46
C LYS A 148 -3.36 4.73 20.61
N PHE A 149 -3.18 3.65 19.84
CA PHE A 149 -4.25 3.03 19.05
C PHE A 149 -4.56 1.63 19.57
N ASP A 150 -5.53 1.52 20.46
CA ASP A 150 -5.90 0.28 21.18
C ASP A 150 -6.20 -0.92 20.27
N GLU A 151 -6.69 -0.66 19.05
CA GLU A 151 -7.05 -1.69 18.08
C GLU A 151 -5.88 -2.15 17.18
N TYR A 152 -4.65 -1.68 17.44
CA TYR A 152 -3.50 -2.04 16.61
C TYR A 152 -3.24 -3.55 16.62
N GLY A 153 -3.11 -4.14 15.44
CA GLY A 153 -2.92 -5.58 15.27
C GLY A 153 -4.21 -6.35 14.96
N LYS A 154 -5.38 -5.69 14.90
CA LYS A 154 -6.66 -6.36 14.64
C LYS A 154 -6.74 -7.06 13.28
N LEU A 155 -6.04 -6.58 12.25
CA LEU A 155 -6.07 -7.21 10.92
C LEU A 155 -5.18 -8.46 10.88
N SER A 156 -3.94 -8.33 11.35
CA SER A 156 -2.94 -9.39 11.36
C SER A 156 -3.19 -10.43 12.46
N GLY A 157 -3.89 -10.04 13.53
CA GLY A 157 -4.05 -10.81 14.75
C GLY A 157 -2.78 -10.90 15.60
N ARG A 158 -1.82 -10.00 15.39
CA ARG A 158 -0.59 -9.91 16.19
C ARG A 158 -0.82 -8.95 17.36
N ARG A 159 -0.30 -9.30 18.55
CA ARG A 159 -0.24 -8.36 19.68
C ARG A 159 1.14 -7.70 19.71
N LEU A 160 1.22 -6.45 20.17
CA LEU A 160 2.48 -5.72 20.30
C LEU A 160 3.51 -6.47 21.16
N GLU A 161 3.06 -7.10 22.25
CA GLU A 161 3.88 -7.93 23.14
C GLU A 161 4.55 -9.12 22.43
N ASP A 162 3.93 -9.63 21.36
CA ASP A 162 4.42 -10.78 20.60
C ASP A 162 5.29 -10.35 19.39
N MET A 163 5.52 -9.04 19.20
CA MET A 163 6.32 -8.51 18.11
C MET A 163 7.77 -8.32 18.54
N GLU A 164 8.70 -8.88 17.76
CA GLU A 164 10.13 -8.58 17.92
C GLU A 164 10.44 -7.17 17.38
N ALA A 165 10.86 -6.28 18.28
CA ALA A 165 11.39 -4.97 17.90
C ALA A 165 12.59 -5.14 16.96
N GLY A 166 12.65 -4.38 15.86
CA GLY A 166 13.80 -4.35 14.95
C GLY A 166 13.82 -5.42 13.84
N ALA A 167 12.77 -6.24 13.66
CA ALA A 167 12.77 -7.33 12.68
C ALA A 167 12.90 -6.91 11.19
N ARG A 168 12.79 -5.62 10.85
CA ARG A 168 12.87 -5.12 9.46
C ARG A 168 13.64 -3.81 9.27
N VAL A 169 13.86 -3.02 10.32
CA VAL A 169 14.52 -1.70 10.28
C VAL A 169 15.28 -1.54 11.59
N ASP A 170 16.45 -0.91 11.55
CA ASP A 170 17.20 -0.54 12.76
C ASP A 170 16.32 0.28 13.71
N VAL A 171 16.43 -0.02 15.00
CA VAL A 171 15.66 0.68 16.04
C VAL A 171 16.20 2.11 16.16
N ASP A 172 15.38 3.07 15.79
CA ASP A 172 15.65 4.48 16.08
C ASP A 172 15.34 4.72 17.57
N GLU A 173 16.39 4.78 18.40
CA GLU A 173 16.30 4.96 19.86
C GLU A 173 15.59 6.26 20.27
N ARG A 174 15.41 7.21 19.33
CA ARG A 174 14.70 8.47 19.61
C ARG A 174 13.19 8.27 19.73
N LYS A 175 12.63 7.19 19.16
CA LYS A 175 11.18 6.93 19.18
C LYS A 175 10.68 6.63 20.60
N HIS A 176 9.43 6.99 20.88
CA HIS A 176 8.80 6.66 22.16
C HIS A 176 8.60 5.14 22.30
N SER A 177 8.24 4.47 21.21
CA SER A 177 8.15 3.01 21.12
C SER A 177 8.90 2.48 19.89
N PRO A 178 9.56 1.31 19.97
CA PRO A 178 10.22 0.70 18.81
C PRO A 178 9.25 0.31 17.69
N PHE A 179 7.94 0.24 17.99
CA PHE A 179 6.89 -0.09 17.03
C PHE A 179 6.37 1.13 16.27
N ASP A 180 6.70 2.35 16.72
CA ASP A 180 6.27 3.58 16.08
C ASP A 180 6.85 3.68 14.67
N PHE A 181 6.01 4.08 13.72
CA PHE A 181 6.37 4.14 12.31
C PHE A 181 6.28 5.56 11.75
N ALA A 182 7.15 5.87 10.79
CA ALA A 182 7.22 7.20 10.21
C ALA A 182 5.96 7.49 9.37
N LEU A 183 5.37 8.65 9.64
CA LEU A 183 4.35 9.30 8.83
C LEU A 183 4.99 10.29 7.85
N TRP A 184 5.98 11.03 8.34
CA TRP A 184 6.80 11.97 7.56
C TRP A 184 8.26 11.76 7.92
N LYS A 185 9.13 11.71 6.92
CA LYS A 185 10.58 11.60 7.07
C LYS A 185 11.21 12.94 6.71
N GLY A 186 11.99 13.51 7.62
CA GLY A 186 12.75 14.73 7.35
C GLY A 186 13.72 14.55 6.18
N ALA A 187 13.86 15.59 5.36
CA ALA A 187 14.70 15.52 4.16
C ALA A 187 16.17 15.29 4.51
N ARG A 188 16.82 14.38 3.78
CA ARG A 188 18.29 14.22 3.80
C ARG A 188 18.90 14.92 2.58
N PRO A 189 20.17 15.35 2.64
CA PRO A 189 20.82 16.00 1.51
C PRO A 189 20.73 15.16 0.23
N GLY A 190 20.19 15.75 -0.85
CA GLY A 190 20.04 15.09 -2.14
C GLY A 190 18.79 14.22 -2.30
N GLU A 191 17.97 14.05 -1.27
CA GLU A 191 16.68 13.35 -1.40
C GLU A 191 15.57 14.28 -1.92
N PRO A 192 14.59 13.77 -2.69
CA PRO A 192 13.39 14.52 -3.02
C PRO A 192 12.65 14.93 -1.75
N SER A 193 12.17 16.17 -1.72
CA SER A 193 11.46 16.72 -0.56
C SER A 193 10.40 17.74 -0.95
N TRP A 194 9.43 17.89 -0.05
CA TRP A 194 8.33 18.83 -0.13
C TRP A 194 8.24 19.63 1.16
N ASP A 195 7.75 20.86 1.06
CA ASP A 195 7.49 21.70 2.23
C ASP A 195 6.33 21.13 3.06
N SER A 196 6.48 21.19 4.38
CA SER A 196 5.46 20.77 5.34
C SER A 196 5.52 21.60 6.62
N PRO A 197 4.49 21.56 7.49
CA PRO A 197 4.54 22.19 8.81
C PRO A 197 5.70 21.71 9.71
N TRP A 198 6.30 20.56 9.39
CA TRP A 198 7.39 19.95 10.14
C TRP A 198 8.77 20.17 9.49
N GLY A 199 8.83 20.97 8.42
CA GLY A 199 10.03 21.20 7.63
C GLY A 199 10.05 20.36 6.34
N PRO A 200 11.08 20.55 5.49
CA PRO A 200 11.21 19.81 4.25
C PRO A 200 11.37 18.31 4.53
N GLY A 201 10.64 17.48 3.79
CA GLY A 201 10.69 16.03 3.94
C GLY A 201 9.84 15.30 2.92
N ARG A 202 9.49 14.05 3.21
CA ARG A 202 8.74 13.17 2.31
C ARG A 202 7.86 12.21 3.11
N PRO A 203 6.82 11.64 2.48
CA PRO A 203 5.94 10.70 3.17
C PRO A 203 6.67 9.43 3.63
N GLY A 204 6.16 8.85 4.72
CA GLY A 204 6.41 7.45 5.05
C GLY A 204 5.55 6.51 4.21
N TRP A 205 6.03 5.30 3.97
CA TRP A 205 5.39 4.35 3.04
C TRP A 205 3.89 4.11 3.29
N HIS A 206 3.46 4.05 4.55
CA HIS A 206 2.08 3.69 4.89
C HIS A 206 1.07 4.82 4.67
N ILE A 207 1.48 6.08 4.93
CA ILE A 207 0.55 7.22 4.96
C ILE A 207 -0.01 7.57 3.58
N GLU A 208 0.76 7.25 2.53
CA GLU A 208 0.40 7.45 1.13
C GLU A 208 -0.95 6.80 0.81
N CYS A 209 -1.11 5.52 1.12
CA CYS A 209 -2.31 4.76 0.78
C CYS A 209 -3.52 5.22 1.59
N SER A 210 -3.35 5.54 2.88
CA SER A 210 -4.41 6.14 3.71
C SER A 210 -4.90 7.48 3.13
N ALA A 211 -3.98 8.34 2.68
CA ALA A 211 -4.30 9.63 2.08
C ALA A 211 -4.99 9.50 0.72
N MET A 212 -4.39 8.76 -0.21
CA MET A 212 -4.92 8.59 -1.57
C MET A 212 -6.28 7.88 -1.56
N SER A 213 -6.42 6.80 -0.78
CA SER A 213 -7.68 6.05 -0.71
C SER A 213 -8.82 6.91 -0.14
N SER A 214 -8.58 7.62 0.97
CA SER A 214 -9.60 8.48 1.57
C SER A 214 -9.97 9.68 0.69
N ALA A 215 -9.00 10.31 0.02
CA ALA A 215 -9.24 11.42 -0.89
C ALA A 215 -10.08 11.00 -2.12
N LEU A 216 -9.84 9.81 -2.66
CA LEU A 216 -10.47 9.36 -3.91
C LEU A 216 -11.77 8.56 -3.71
N LEU A 217 -11.90 7.85 -2.60
CA LEU A 217 -12.99 6.91 -2.33
C LEU A 217 -13.81 7.25 -1.08
N GLY A 218 -13.32 8.16 -0.23
CA GLY A 218 -13.91 8.53 1.05
C GLY A 218 -13.31 7.76 2.23
N GLU A 219 -13.64 8.20 3.43
CA GLU A 219 -13.06 7.74 4.70
C GLU A 219 -13.39 6.28 5.07
N THR A 220 -14.44 5.71 4.45
CA THR A 220 -14.79 4.30 4.57
C THR A 220 -15.01 3.71 3.18
N ILE A 221 -14.34 2.60 2.87
CA ILE A 221 -14.39 1.93 1.55
C ILE A 221 -14.87 0.47 1.65
N ASP A 222 -15.37 -0.06 0.53
CA ASP A 222 -15.92 -1.41 0.48
C ASP A 222 -14.81 -2.47 0.54
N ILE A 223 -13.85 -2.37 -0.36
CA ILE A 223 -12.78 -3.36 -0.54
C ILE A 223 -11.42 -2.68 -0.48
N HIS A 224 -10.53 -3.23 0.35
CA HIS A 224 -9.10 -2.93 0.29
C HIS A 224 -8.32 -4.21 0.02
N GLY A 225 -7.47 -4.19 -0.99
CA GLY A 225 -6.74 -5.36 -1.48
C GLY A 225 -5.22 -5.21 -1.49
N GLY A 226 -4.52 -6.35 -1.42
CA GLY A 226 -3.08 -6.42 -1.69
C GLY A 226 -2.50 -7.82 -1.50
N GLY A 227 -1.18 -7.93 -1.56
CA GLY A 227 -0.45 -9.17 -1.26
C GLY A 227 -0.59 -9.57 0.21
N LYS A 228 -0.51 -10.87 0.52
CA LYS A 228 -0.55 -11.38 1.91
C LYS A 228 0.56 -10.78 2.80
N ASP A 229 1.70 -10.40 2.21
CA ASP A 229 2.79 -9.69 2.88
C ASP A 229 2.42 -8.26 3.31
N LEU A 230 1.40 -7.64 2.70
CA LEU A 230 0.94 -6.31 3.07
C LEU A 230 0.02 -6.30 4.29
N ILE A 231 -0.53 -7.46 4.72
CA ILE A 231 -1.32 -7.56 5.96
C ILE A 231 -0.59 -6.89 7.13
N PHE A 232 0.72 -7.11 7.24
CA PHE A 232 1.55 -6.48 8.26
C PHE A 232 2.96 -6.18 7.74
N PRO A 233 3.50 -4.97 7.99
CA PRO A 233 2.87 -3.88 8.76
C PRO A 233 1.95 -2.98 7.93
N HIS A 234 1.97 -3.08 6.60
CA HIS A 234 1.44 -2.03 5.72
C HIS A 234 -0.06 -1.73 5.95
N HIS A 235 -0.94 -2.71 5.69
CA HIS A 235 -2.39 -2.53 5.85
C HIS A 235 -2.83 -2.36 7.32
N GLU A 236 -2.08 -2.94 8.28
CA GLU A 236 -2.32 -2.69 9.71
C GLU A 236 -2.08 -1.20 10.05
N ASN A 237 -1.01 -0.62 9.53
CA ASN A 237 -0.68 0.79 9.71
C ASN A 237 -1.70 1.69 9.01
N GLU A 238 -2.21 1.30 7.84
CA GLU A 238 -3.26 2.06 7.15
C GLU A 238 -4.59 2.09 7.92
N ILE A 239 -4.95 0.98 8.57
CA ILE A 239 -6.09 0.95 9.51
C ILE A 239 -5.83 1.94 10.64
N ALA A 240 -4.68 1.84 11.29
CA ALA A 240 -4.35 2.70 12.43
C ALA A 240 -4.38 4.19 12.06
N GLN A 241 -3.77 4.55 10.93
CA GLN A 241 -3.77 5.92 10.40
C GLN A 241 -5.20 6.40 10.06
N SER A 242 -5.93 5.65 9.26
CA SER A 242 -7.23 6.09 8.73
C SER A 242 -8.29 6.14 9.83
N GLU A 243 -8.37 5.11 10.66
CA GLU A 243 -9.38 5.06 11.72
C GLU A 243 -9.07 6.03 12.85
N ALA A 244 -7.80 6.24 13.20
CA ALA A 244 -7.45 7.27 14.18
C ALA A 244 -7.73 8.67 13.61
N ALA A 245 -7.38 8.97 12.35
CA ALA A 245 -7.62 10.28 11.75
C ALA A 245 -9.11 10.63 11.59
N PHE A 246 -9.95 9.67 11.21
CA PHE A 246 -11.36 9.90 10.85
C PHE A 246 -12.37 9.43 11.90
N ALA A 247 -11.95 8.66 12.91
CA ALA A 247 -12.82 8.04 13.91
C ALA A 247 -13.99 7.24 13.31
N LYS A 248 -13.72 6.53 12.20
CA LYS A 248 -14.67 5.68 11.48
C LYS A 248 -13.97 4.38 11.06
N PRO A 249 -14.70 3.27 10.88
CA PRO A 249 -14.14 2.07 10.27
C PRO A 249 -13.59 2.38 8.88
N PHE A 250 -12.37 1.92 8.57
CA PHE A 250 -11.72 2.26 7.31
C PHE A 250 -12.22 1.37 6.15
N VAL A 251 -12.24 0.05 6.33
CA VAL A 251 -12.53 -0.91 5.24
C VAL A 251 -13.51 -1.97 5.70
N LYS A 252 -14.53 -2.25 4.88
CA LYS A 252 -15.50 -3.31 5.16
C LYS A 252 -14.95 -4.71 4.87
N TYR A 253 -14.25 -4.89 3.75
CA TYR A 253 -13.68 -6.17 3.33
C TYR A 253 -12.20 -6.06 2.93
N TRP A 254 -11.33 -6.67 3.74
CA TRP A 254 -9.92 -6.84 3.43
C TRP A 254 -9.69 -8.13 2.63
N ILE A 255 -9.10 -8.01 1.43
CA ILE A 255 -8.84 -9.15 0.54
C ILE A 255 -7.34 -9.27 0.28
N HIS A 256 -6.76 -10.44 0.55
CA HIS A 256 -5.33 -10.66 0.34
C HIS A 256 -5.05 -11.85 -0.56
N ASN A 257 -4.26 -11.65 -1.62
CA ASN A 257 -3.83 -12.76 -2.47
C ASN A 257 -2.69 -13.55 -1.81
N GLY A 258 -2.70 -14.87 -2.00
CA GLY A 258 -1.63 -15.75 -1.52
C GLY A 258 -0.28 -15.48 -2.22
N PHE A 259 0.79 -15.95 -1.59
CA PHE A 259 2.14 -15.95 -2.17
C PHE A 259 2.23 -16.87 -3.39
N ILE A 260 3.18 -16.56 -4.27
CA ILE A 260 3.62 -17.47 -5.33
C ILE A 260 4.78 -18.29 -4.78
N ASN A 261 4.66 -19.61 -4.93
CA ASN A 261 5.74 -20.54 -4.65
C ASN A 261 6.32 -21.03 -5.97
N ILE A 262 7.65 -21.16 -6.05
CA ILE A 262 8.37 -21.85 -7.11
C ILE A 262 9.05 -23.04 -6.44
N ASP A 263 8.82 -24.24 -6.95
CA ASP A 263 9.39 -25.48 -6.40
C ASP A 263 9.18 -25.66 -4.89
N HIS A 264 7.97 -25.34 -4.41
CA HIS A 264 7.58 -25.34 -3.00
C HIS A 264 8.27 -24.30 -2.09
N GLU A 265 9.14 -23.45 -2.64
CA GLU A 265 9.75 -22.34 -1.93
C GLU A 265 9.08 -21.01 -2.26
N LYS A 266 9.04 -20.11 -1.28
CA LYS A 266 8.52 -18.75 -1.50
C LYS A 266 9.44 -18.01 -2.47
N MET A 267 8.86 -17.36 -3.47
CA MET A 267 9.61 -16.48 -4.38
C MET A 267 10.22 -15.29 -3.60
N SER A 268 11.51 -15.03 -3.76
CA SER A 268 12.17 -13.84 -3.21
C SER A 268 13.42 -13.44 -4.01
N LYS A 269 13.74 -12.14 -4.02
CA LYS A 269 14.99 -11.64 -4.63
C LYS A 269 16.24 -12.25 -3.96
N SER A 270 16.21 -12.43 -2.64
CA SER A 270 17.32 -13.01 -1.86
C SER A 270 17.63 -14.47 -2.19
N LEU A 271 16.62 -15.25 -2.60
CA LEU A 271 16.81 -16.65 -3.02
C LEU A 271 17.17 -16.76 -4.51
N GLY A 272 17.19 -15.65 -5.26
CA GLY A 272 17.46 -15.66 -6.69
C GLY A 272 16.41 -16.38 -7.55
N ASN A 273 15.32 -16.85 -6.94
CA ASN A 273 14.29 -17.67 -7.58
C ASN A 273 13.12 -16.85 -8.16
N PHE A 274 13.26 -15.54 -8.33
CA PHE A 274 12.21 -14.70 -8.88
C PHE A 274 12.30 -14.61 -10.39
N MET A 275 11.14 -14.60 -11.06
CA MET A 275 11.06 -14.50 -12.51
C MET A 275 10.35 -13.20 -12.91
N MET A 276 10.90 -12.53 -13.93
CA MET A 276 10.31 -11.31 -14.49
C MET A 276 9.17 -11.67 -15.46
N ILE A 277 8.14 -10.84 -15.51
CA ILE A 277 6.99 -11.05 -16.40
C ILE A 277 7.47 -11.07 -17.86
N LYS A 278 8.27 -10.07 -18.24
CA LYS A 278 8.88 -9.93 -19.57
C LYS A 278 9.66 -11.15 -20.07
N ASP A 279 10.15 -11.99 -19.17
CA ASP A 279 10.92 -13.18 -19.55
C ASP A 279 10.01 -14.41 -19.70
N ILE A 280 8.98 -14.53 -18.86
CA ILE A 280 8.03 -15.65 -18.91
C ILE A 280 7.17 -15.58 -20.17
N ILE A 281 6.69 -14.40 -20.53
CA ILE A 281 5.83 -14.22 -21.73
C ILE A 281 6.57 -14.55 -23.04
N LYS A 282 7.91 -14.64 -23.02
CA LYS A 282 8.70 -15.15 -24.15
C LYS A 282 8.69 -16.68 -24.23
N THR A 283 8.44 -17.35 -23.10
CA THR A 283 8.47 -18.81 -22.97
C THR A 283 7.10 -19.46 -23.06
N CYS A 284 6.01 -18.72 -22.79
CA CYS A 284 4.64 -19.20 -22.92
C CYS A 284 3.69 -18.08 -23.35
N HIS A 285 2.56 -18.46 -23.95
CA HIS A 285 1.49 -17.51 -24.26
C HIS A 285 0.93 -16.92 -22.94
N PRO A 286 0.74 -15.59 -22.87
CA PRO A 286 0.20 -14.93 -21.68
C PRO A 286 -1.27 -15.26 -21.42
#